data_AF-A0A4U6M6I6-F1
#
_entry.id   AF-A0A4U6M6I6-F1
#
_cell.length_a   1.000
_cell.length_b   1.000
_cell.length_c   1.000
_cell.angle_alpha   90.00
_cell.angle_beta   90.00
_cell.angle_gamma   90.00
#
_symmetry.space_group_name_H-M   'P 1'
#
loop_
_entity.id
_entity.type
_entity.pdbx_description
1 polymer ?
#
loop_
_entity_poly.entity_id
_entity_poly.type
_entity_poly.pdbx_seq_one_letter_code
_entity_poly.pdbx_strand_id
1 'polypeptide(L)' 'IGTNPLIVAIPSSPITMVDMSMSMFSYGMLEVNRLAGRELPVDGGFDDEGNLTREPGVIEKNRRILPMGYWKGSGL' A
#
# COMPACT_ATOMS: atom_id res chain seq x y z
N ILE A 1 -3.17 -12.68 3.71
CA ILE A 1 -3.84 -11.67 4.57
C ILE A 1 -4.46 -10.65 3.63
N GLY A 2 -5.73 -10.28 3.81
CA GLY A 2 -6.44 -9.34 2.92
C GLY A 2 -6.02 -7.89 3.15
N THR A 3 -6.39 -6.98 2.25
CA THR A 3 -6.09 -5.54 2.36
C THR A 3 -6.87 -4.81 3.45
N ASN A 4 -7.89 -5.46 4.03
CA ASN A 4 -8.66 -5.13 5.23
C ASN A 4 -8.71 -3.61 5.53
N PRO A 5 -9.42 -2.80 4.71
CA PRO A 5 -9.44 -1.37 4.89
C PRO A 5 -10.11 -0.96 6.21
N LEU A 6 -9.50 0.00 6.92
CA LEU A 6 -10.03 0.62 8.13
C LEU A 6 -10.41 2.07 7.83
N ILE A 7 -11.67 2.40 8.11
CA ILE A 7 -12.22 3.74 7.90
C ILE A 7 -12.57 4.34 9.26
N VAL A 8 -12.06 5.55 9.52
CA VAL A 8 -12.40 6.35 10.70
C VAL A 8 -12.77 7.76 10.26
N ALA A 9 -13.96 8.21 10.62
CA ALA A 9 -14.45 9.55 10.31
C ALA A 9 -14.75 10.33 11.59
N ILE A 10 -14.28 11.57 11.64
CA ILE A 10 -14.54 12.52 12.72
C ILE A 10 -15.42 13.65 12.18
N PRO A 11 -16.55 13.98 12.83
CA PRO A 11 -17.40 15.07 12.40
C PRO A 11 -16.75 16.44 12.69
N SER A 12 -15.95 16.92 11.73
CA SER A 12 -15.32 18.25 11.71
C SER A 12 -15.74 19.06 10.46
N SER A 13 -15.36 20.34 10.36
CA SER A 13 -15.55 21.17 9.15
C SER A 13 -14.20 21.68 8.63
N PRO A 14 -13.68 21.17 7.50
CA PRO A 14 -14.19 20.04 6.71
C PRO A 14 -14.06 18.69 7.46
N ILE A 15 -14.77 17.66 6.99
CA ILE A 15 -14.75 16.32 7.62
C ILE A 15 -13.32 15.76 7.59
N THR A 16 -12.81 15.37 8.76
CA THR A 16 -11.55 14.64 8.87
C THR A 16 -11.85 13.16 8.74
N MET A 17 -11.37 12.54 7.66
CA MET A 17 -11.59 11.14 7.37
C MET A 17 -10.25 10.46 7.10
N VAL A 18 -10.11 9.25 7.63
CA VAL A 18 -9.01 8.35 7.32
C VAL A 18 -9.59 7.11 6.66
N ASP A 19 -9.16 6.85 5.42
CA ASP A 19 -9.44 5.63 4.67
C ASP A 19 -8.09 5.00 4.34
N MET A 20 -7.73 3.97 5.11
CA MET A 20 -6.41 3.32 4.99
C MET A 20 -6.56 1.82 4.75
N SER A 21 -5.80 1.33 3.78
CA SER A 21 -5.57 -0.10 3.60
C SER A 21 -4.42 -0.57 4.48
N MET A 22 -4.45 -1.83 4.95
CA MET A 22 -3.38 -2.38 5.79
C MET A 22 -2.14 -2.86 5.01
N SER A 23 -2.20 -2.81 3.67
CA SER A 23 -1.03 -2.83 2.80
C SER A 23 -0.48 -1.40 2.59
N MET A 24 0.85 -1.20 2.56
CA MET A 24 1.47 0.13 2.36
C MET A 24 0.93 0.83 1.10
N PHE A 25 0.59 0.07 0.07
CA PHE A 25 -0.19 0.51 -1.07
C PHE A 25 -1.29 -0.51 -1.36
N SER A 26 -2.50 -0.04 -1.66
CA SER A 26 -3.53 -0.91 -2.23
C SER A 26 -3.14 -1.31 -3.66
N TYR A 27 -3.63 -2.46 -4.15
CA TYR A 27 -3.43 -2.87 -5.55
C TYR A 27 -3.89 -1.80 -6.54
N GLY A 28 -4.96 -1.07 -6.24
CA GLY A 28 -5.42 0.04 -7.08
C GLY A 28 -4.42 1.20 -7.14
N MET A 29 -3.72 1.51 -6.04
CA MET A 29 -2.68 2.54 -6.07
C MET A 29 -1.41 2.08 -6.80
N LEU A 30 -1.06 0.79 -6.75
CA LEU A 30 0.02 0.24 -7.59
C LEU A 30 -0.31 0.41 -9.08
N GLU A 31 -1.54 0.09 -9.47
CA GLU A 31 -2.01 0.21 -10.85
C GLU A 31 -2.03 1.67 -11.32
N VAL A 32 -2.48 2.61 -10.48
CA VAL A 32 -2.47 4.05 -10.79
C VAL A 32 -1.05 4.57 -10.99
N ASN A 33 -0.09 4.18 -10.15
CA ASN A 33 1.31 4.59 -10.31
C ASN A 33 1.95 3.96 -11.55
N ARG A 34 1.63 2.69 -11.86
CA ARG A 34 2.03 2.02 -13.10
C ARG A 34 1.50 2.71 -14.34
N LEU A 35 0.19 3.03 -14.36
CA LEU A 35 -0.44 3.75 -15.48
C LEU A 35 0.09 5.17 -15.62
N ALA A 36 0.46 5.81 -14.51
CA ALA A 36 1.13 7.11 -14.52
C ALA A 36 2.61 7.04 -14.92
N GLY A 37 3.20 5.84 -15.06
CA GLY A 37 4.61 5.63 -15.36
C GLY A 37 5.55 6.14 -14.26
N ARG A 38 5.10 6.15 -13.00
CA ARG A 38 5.84 6.69 -11.86
C ARG A 38 6.24 5.58 -10.90
N GLU A 39 7.42 5.72 -10.31
CA GLU A 39 7.86 4.89 -9.19
C GLU A 39 7.12 5.25 -7.89
N LEU A 40 7.03 4.29 -6.96
CA LEU A 40 6.37 4.51 -5.68
C LEU A 40 7.17 5.49 -4.81
N PRO A 41 6.49 6.42 -4.13
CA PRO A 41 7.15 7.43 -3.29
C PRO A 41 7.80 6.83 -2.03
N VAL A 42 7.53 5.57 -1.68
CA VAL A 42 8.20 4.79 -0.62
C VAL A 42 8.25 3.32 -1.05
N ASP A 43 9.03 2.48 -0.36
CA ASP A 43 9.14 1.06 -0.66
C ASP A 43 7.78 0.36 -0.58
N GLY A 44 7.33 -0.24 -1.69
CA GLY A 44 5.98 -0.79 -1.79
C GLY A 44 5.90 -2.29 -1.53
N GLY A 45 7.03 -2.98 -1.58
CA GLY A 45 7.09 -4.43 -1.46
C GLY A 45 8.49 -4.97 -1.65
N PHE A 46 8.57 -6.30 -1.82
CA PHE A 46 9.80 -7.00 -2.12
C PHE A 46 9.85 -7.38 -3.59
N ASP A 47 11.05 -7.42 -4.17
CA ASP A 47 11.29 -8.02 -5.48
C ASP A 47 11.37 -9.57 -5.40
N ASP A 48 11.66 -10.20 -6.53
CA ASP A 48 11.80 -11.66 -6.64
C ASP A 48 13.02 -12.19 -5.86
N GLU A 49 14.01 -11.33 -5.57
CA GLU A 49 15.22 -11.64 -4.81
C GLU A 49 15.07 -11.36 -3.30
N GLY A 50 13.97 -10.71 -2.90
CA GLY A 50 13.66 -10.38 -1.51
C GLY A 50 14.21 -9.03 -1.04
N ASN A 51 14.66 -8.17 -1.95
CA ASN A 51 15.06 -6.79 -1.63
C ASN A 51 13.87 -5.84 -1.72
N LEU A 52 13.97 -4.70 -1.03
CA LEU A 52 12.94 -3.66 -1.07
C LEU A 52 12.89 -3.03 -2.46
N THR A 53 11.68 -2.90 -3.02
CA THR A 53 11.47 -2.30 -4.34
C THR A 53 10.36 -1.25 -4.32
N ARG A 54 10.49 -0.31 -5.25
CA ARG A 54 9.53 0.78 -5.51
C ARG A 54 8.86 0.62 -6.87
N GLU A 55 9.15 -0.47 -7.58
CA GLU A 55 8.56 -0.76 -8.88
C GLU A 55 7.18 -1.41 -8.72
N PRO A 56 6.09 -0.73 -9.16
CA PRO A 56 4.74 -1.26 -9.01
C PRO A 56 4.54 -2.60 -9.73
N GLY A 57 5.15 -2.77 -10.91
CA GLY A 57 4.97 -3.96 -11.74
C GLY A 57 5.58 -5.23 -11.15
N VAL A 58 6.73 -5.11 -10.48
CA VAL A 58 7.38 -6.23 -9.79
C VAL A 58 6.50 -6.69 -8.62
N ILE A 59 5.99 -5.73 -7.84
CA ILE A 59 5.14 -5.97 -6.67
C ILE A 59 3.79 -6.59 -7.07
N GLU A 60 3.18 -6.13 -8.17
CA GLU A 60 1.95 -6.72 -8.71
C GLU A 60 2.15 -8.17 -9.15
N LYS A 61 3.29 -8.46 -9.80
CA LYS A 61 3.61 -9.79 -10.34
C LYS A 61 3.85 -10.81 -9.23
N ASN A 62 4.64 -10.45 -8.22
CA ASN A 62 5.02 -11.37 -7.15
C ASN A 62 4.06 -11.35 -5.96
N ARG A 63 3.14 -10.37 -5.90
CA ARG A 63 2.16 -10.16 -4.82
C ARG A 63 2.80 -10.02 -3.44
N ARG A 64 4.08 -9.64 -3.37
CA ARG A 64 4.85 -9.44 -2.12
C ARG A 64 4.78 -7.99 -1.67
N ILE A 65 3.57 -7.50 -1.47
CA ILE A 65 3.31 -6.15 -0.96
C ILE A 65 3.81 -6.02 0.48
N LEU A 66 4.45 -4.89 0.80
CA LEU A 66 4.87 -4.58 2.15
C LEU A 66 3.63 -4.26 3.01
N PRO A 67 3.46 -4.89 4.19
CA PRO A 67 2.45 -4.48 5.15
C PRO A 67 2.73 -3.05 5.63
N MET A 68 1.68 -2.24 5.80
CA MET A 68 1.83 -0.88 6.28
C MET A 68 2.42 -0.87 7.70
N GLY A 69 3.58 -0.24 7.90
CA GLY A 69 4.22 -0.21 9.22
C GLY A 69 4.81 -1.55 9.67
N TYR A 70 5.25 -2.40 8.73
CA TYR A 70 5.95 -3.67 8.99
C TYR A 70 5.15 -4.58 9.94
N TRP A 71 5.61 -4.77 11.17
CA TRP A 71 4.95 -5.63 12.16
C TRP A 71 3.63 -5.04 12.68
N LYS A 72 3.42 -3.73 12.58
CA LYS A 72 2.17 -3.09 13.05
C LYS A 72 1.00 -3.41 12.13
N GLY A 73 1.16 -3.31 10.81
CA GLY A 73 0.11 -3.67 9.85
C GLY A 73 0.02 -5.16 9.56
N SER A 74 1.01 -5.97 9.93
CA SER A 74 0.88 -7.44 9.89
C SER A 74 0.09 -8.00 11.07
N GLY A 75 -0.02 -7.25 12.17
CA GLY A 75 -0.70 -7.68 13.40
C GLY A 75 -2.13 -7.15 13.56
N LEU A 76 -2.53 -6.16 12.75
CA LEU A 76 -3.91 -5.67 12.62
C LEU A 76 -4.63 -6.44 11.50
#